data_AF-A0A4R5KRK5-F1
#
_entry.id   AF-A0A4R5KRK5-F1
#
_cell.length_a   1.000
_cell.length_b   1.000
_cell.length_c   1.000
_cell.angle_alpha   90.00
_cell.angle_beta   90.00
_cell.angle_gamma   90.00
#
_symmetry.space_group_name_H-M   'P 1'
#
loop_
_entity.id
_entity.type
_entity.pdbx_description
1 polymer ?
#
loop_
_entity_poly.entity_id
_entity_poly.type
_entity_poly.pdbx_seq_one_letter_code
_entity_poly.pdbx_strand_id
1 'polypeptide(L)'
;MEYSTFGRHVAVDTWGVDFDLLNNAEWLQAQMVEAAEACGATVMSVQSKQFEPQGATVLVLLSESHLSIHTYPEKGFAALDCYTCGETVDPQLAIDYMVSVLKPETVHAKKLVRGMGELVVETPVIKQAQLIK
;
A
#
# COMPACT_ATOMS: atom_id res chain seq x y z
N MET A 1 -19.21 -16.13 17.31
CA MET A 1 -18.47 -14.89 16.98
C MET A 1 -19.06 -14.38 15.69
N GLU A 2 -19.63 -13.18 15.73
CA GLU A 2 -20.07 -12.49 14.52
C GLU A 2 -18.84 -11.80 13.92
N TYR A 3 -18.54 -12.09 12.67
CA TYR A 3 -17.43 -11.44 11.97
C TYR A 3 -17.94 -10.11 11.41
N SER A 4 -17.26 -9.03 11.75
CA SER A 4 -17.58 -7.71 11.18
C SER A 4 -17.20 -7.68 9.70
N THR A 5 -18.10 -7.14 8.88
CA THR A 5 -17.83 -6.85 7.47
C THR A 5 -17.10 -5.53 7.28
N PHE A 6 -16.94 -4.73 8.35
CA PHE A 6 -16.26 -3.45 8.31
C PHE A 6 -14.81 -3.61 7.82
N GLY A 7 -14.41 -2.73 6.92
CA GLY A 7 -13.03 -2.61 6.50
C GLY A 7 -12.72 -1.26 5.89
N ARG A 8 -11.43 -0.97 5.75
CA ARG A 8 -10.90 0.30 5.23
C ARG A 8 -9.93 -0.01 4.11
N HIS A 9 -10.18 0.55 2.93
CA HIS A 9 -9.34 0.37 1.75
C HIS A 9 -8.78 1.71 1.32
N VAL A 10 -7.47 1.90 1.44
CA VAL A 10 -6.79 3.10 1.00
C VAL A 10 -6.13 2.81 -0.35
N ALA A 11 -6.53 3.53 -1.39
CA ALA A 11 -5.94 3.47 -2.73
C ALA A 11 -5.18 4.76 -2.99
N VAL A 12 -3.97 4.64 -3.52
CA VAL A 12 -3.02 5.74 -3.69
C VAL A 12 -2.32 5.65 -5.04
N ASP A 13 -2.34 6.76 -5.76
CA ASP A 13 -1.51 7.01 -6.92
C ASP A 13 -0.33 7.91 -6.50
N THR A 14 0.88 7.48 -6.83
CA THR A 14 2.11 8.23 -6.57
C THR A 14 2.79 8.58 -7.89
N TRP A 15 3.35 9.79 -7.97
CA TRP A 15 3.98 10.34 -9.18
C TRP A 15 5.32 10.98 -8.86
N GLY A 16 6.26 10.93 -9.82
CA GLY A 16 7.61 11.47 -9.66
C GLY A 16 8.49 10.62 -8.74
N VAL A 17 8.25 9.31 -8.67
CA VAL A 17 9.11 8.37 -7.93
C VAL A 17 10.34 8.03 -8.78
N ASP A 18 11.48 7.89 -8.11
CA ASP A 18 12.74 7.48 -8.72
C ASP A 18 12.62 6.13 -9.46
N PHE A 19 13.23 6.05 -10.65
CA PHE A 19 13.15 4.89 -11.53
C PHE A 19 13.66 3.61 -10.85
N ASP A 20 14.78 3.67 -10.13
CA ASP A 20 15.44 2.50 -9.55
C ASP A 20 14.63 1.93 -8.39
N LEU A 21 13.90 2.78 -7.66
CA LEU A 21 12.95 2.35 -6.62
C LEU A 21 11.75 1.62 -7.23
N LEU A 22 11.23 2.11 -8.36
CA LEU A 22 10.10 1.49 -9.05
C LEU A 22 10.48 0.21 -9.82
N ASN A 23 11.74 0.06 -10.22
CA ASN A 23 12.19 -1.04 -11.06
C ASN A 23 12.89 -2.17 -10.29
N ASN A 24 12.63 -2.31 -8.99
CA ASN A 24 13.26 -3.33 -8.14
C ASN A 24 12.22 -4.12 -7.34
N ALA A 25 11.75 -5.24 -7.89
CA ALA A 25 10.74 -6.08 -7.25
C ALA A 25 11.16 -6.63 -5.88
N GLU A 26 12.45 -6.97 -5.70
CA GLU A 26 12.96 -7.51 -4.42
C GLU A 26 12.94 -6.44 -3.33
N TRP A 27 13.40 -5.23 -3.64
CA TRP A 27 13.35 -4.11 -2.72
C TRP A 27 11.91 -3.73 -2.37
N LEU A 28 11.03 -3.60 -3.37
CA LEU A 28 9.61 -3.33 -3.16
C LEU A 28 8.95 -4.40 -2.28
N GLN A 29 9.31 -5.67 -2.48
CA GLN A 29 8.82 -6.76 -1.65
C GLN A 29 9.20 -6.58 -0.18
N ALA A 30 10.46 -6.26 0.10
CA ALA A 30 10.94 -6.03 1.46
C ALA A 30 10.21 -4.84 2.11
N GLN A 31 10.05 -3.72 1.39
CA GLN A 31 9.36 -2.54 1.90
C GLN A 31 7.88 -2.78 2.17
N MET A 32 7.22 -3.56 1.30
CA MET A 32 5.80 -3.91 1.47
C MET A 32 5.56 -4.82 2.68
N VAL A 33 6.49 -5.73 2.99
CA VAL A 33 6.43 -6.53 4.21
C VAL A 33 6.62 -5.65 5.44
N GLU A 34 7.61 -4.77 5.43
CA GLU A 34 7.85 -3.82 6.53
C GLU A 34 6.65 -2.90 6.76
N ALA A 35 6.02 -2.41 5.69
CA ALA A 35 4.79 -1.61 5.76
C ALA A 35 3.63 -2.36 6.42
N ALA A 36 3.45 -3.64 6.08
CA ALA A 36 2.41 -4.49 6.66
C ALA A 36 2.68 -4.78 8.15
N GLU A 37 3.92 -5.05 8.52
CA GLU A 37 4.31 -5.28 9.92
C GLU A 37 4.16 -4.00 10.76
N ALA A 38 4.53 -2.84 10.21
CA ALA A 38 4.41 -1.54 10.88
C ALA A 38 2.97 -1.14 11.19
N CYS A 39 1.99 -1.59 10.39
CA CYS A 39 0.57 -1.35 10.68
C CYS A 39 -0.07 -2.42 11.58
N GLY A 40 0.70 -3.40 12.04
CA GLY A 40 0.24 -4.51 12.89
C GLY A 40 -0.49 -5.61 12.12
N ALA A 41 -0.42 -5.62 10.79
CA ALA A 41 -1.01 -6.68 9.98
C ALA A 41 -0.17 -7.96 10.05
N THR A 42 -0.83 -9.12 9.98
CA THR A 42 -0.12 -10.40 9.89
C THR A 42 0.02 -10.81 8.43
N VAL A 43 1.25 -10.93 7.94
CA VAL A 43 1.55 -11.38 6.58
C VAL A 43 1.38 -12.90 6.46
N MET A 44 0.56 -13.35 5.51
CA MET A 44 0.30 -14.76 5.23
C MET A 44 1.18 -15.30 4.10
N SER A 45 1.33 -14.50 3.04
CA SER A 45 2.18 -14.85 1.89
C SER A 45 2.49 -13.62 1.07
N VAL A 46 3.58 -13.65 0.32
CA VAL A 46 3.97 -12.57 -0.59
C VAL A 46 4.23 -13.14 -1.97
N GLN A 47 3.72 -12.46 -2.99
CA GLN A 47 4.02 -12.74 -4.39
C GLN A 47 4.58 -11.48 -5.04
N SER A 48 5.70 -11.61 -5.74
CA SER A 48 6.31 -10.52 -6.49
C SER A 48 6.64 -10.95 -7.92
N LYS A 49 6.59 -10.00 -8.83
CA LYS A 49 6.95 -10.19 -10.23
C LYS A 49 7.71 -8.97 -10.72
N GLN A 50 8.97 -9.17 -11.09
CA GLN A 50 9.72 -8.27 -11.96
C GLN A 50 9.25 -8.48 -13.41
N PHE A 51 8.98 -7.38 -14.11
CA PHE A 51 8.61 -7.36 -15.52
C PHE A 51 9.78 -6.89 -16.38
N GLU A 52 9.71 -7.28 -17.66
CA GLU A 52 10.63 -6.87 -18.71
C GLU A 52 9.88 -5.95 -19.69
N PRO A 53 10.48 -4.83 -20.13
CA PRO A 53 11.84 -4.38 -19.82
C PRO A 53 12.00 -3.74 -18.43
N GLN A 54 10.90 -3.44 -17.74
CA GLN A 54 10.93 -2.76 -16.43
C GLN A 54 9.59 -2.88 -15.71
N GLY A 55 9.59 -2.47 -14.45
CA GLY A 55 8.44 -2.42 -13.56
C GLY A 55 8.29 -3.71 -12.76
N ALA A 56 7.53 -3.60 -11.67
CA ALA A 56 7.24 -4.68 -10.76
C ALA A 56 5.78 -4.65 -10.31
N THR A 57 5.32 -5.80 -9.85
CA THR A 57 4.11 -5.93 -9.04
C THR A 57 4.44 -6.72 -7.79
N VAL A 58 3.96 -6.27 -6.64
CA VAL A 58 4.03 -7.00 -5.37
C VAL A 58 2.65 -7.06 -4.75
N LEU A 59 2.25 -8.26 -4.34
CA LEU A 59 1.02 -8.53 -3.61
C LEU A 59 1.36 -9.22 -2.29
N VAL A 60 0.97 -8.60 -1.19
CA VAL A 60 1.07 -9.13 0.17
C VAL A 60 -0.32 -9.56 0.62
N LEU A 61 -0.49 -10.87 0.85
CA LEU A 61 -1.70 -11.40 1.45
C LEU A 61 -1.62 -11.22 2.96
N LEU A 62 -2.63 -10.58 3.54
CA LEU A 62 -2.74 -10.36 4.98
C LEU A 62 -3.79 -11.32 5.56
N SER A 63 -3.69 -11.60 6.87
CA SER A 63 -4.75 -12.33 7.58
C SER A 63 -6.12 -11.67 7.44
N GLU A 64 -6.12 -10.34 7.25
CA GLU A 64 -7.30 -9.49 7.14
C GLU A 64 -7.33 -8.71 5.83
N SER A 65 -7.08 -9.35 4.68
CA SER A 65 -7.16 -8.82 3.29
C SER A 65 -5.82 -8.69 2.57
N HIS A 66 -5.33 -7.50 2.17
CA HIS A 66 -4.14 -7.37 1.31
C HIS A 66 -3.48 -5.99 1.29
N LEU A 67 -2.23 -5.96 0.80
CA LEU A 67 -1.49 -4.76 0.41
C LEU A 67 -0.85 -5.02 -0.97
N SER A 68 -1.00 -4.10 -1.91
CA SER A 68 -0.52 -4.26 -3.29
C SER A 68 0.18 -3.01 -3.83
N ILE A 69 1.10 -3.21 -4.77
CA ILE A 69 1.75 -2.15 -5.55
C ILE A 69 1.98 -2.60 -6.99
N HIS A 70 1.72 -1.69 -7.93
CA HIS A 70 2.03 -1.79 -9.35
C HIS A 70 2.82 -0.57 -9.80
N THR A 71 3.95 -0.78 -10.48
CA THR A 71 4.88 0.31 -10.83
C THR A 71 5.04 0.48 -12.33
N TYR A 72 5.22 1.72 -12.78
CA TYR A 72 5.56 2.11 -14.15
C TYR A 72 6.77 3.06 -14.10
N PRO A 73 8.00 2.53 -14.01
CA PRO A 73 9.22 3.32 -13.83
C PRO A 73 9.40 4.46 -14.82
N GLU A 74 9.08 4.26 -16.10
CA GLU A 74 9.20 5.28 -17.15
C GLU A 74 8.30 6.50 -16.96
N LYS A 75 7.27 6.37 -16.13
CA LYS A 75 6.34 7.45 -15.80
C LYS A 75 6.57 8.01 -14.40
N GLY A 76 7.53 7.45 -13.65
CA GLY A 76 7.70 7.73 -12.23
C GLY A 76 6.42 7.43 -11.42
N PHE A 77 5.62 6.46 -11.87
CA PHE A 77 4.28 6.19 -11.32
C PHE A 77 4.23 4.86 -10.56
N ALA A 78 3.56 4.86 -9.41
CA ALA A 78 3.09 3.64 -8.78
C ALA A 78 1.67 3.78 -8.23
N ALA A 79 0.86 2.76 -8.49
CA ALA A 79 -0.44 2.56 -7.85
C ALA A 79 -0.24 1.63 -6.66
N LEU A 80 -0.62 2.08 -5.46
CA LEU A 80 -0.60 1.30 -4.22
C LEU A 80 -2.00 1.19 -3.66
N ASP A 81 -2.28 0.09 -2.99
CA ASP A 81 -3.47 0.00 -2.18
C ASP A 81 -3.29 -0.92 -0.97
N CYS A 82 -3.87 -0.53 0.16
CA CYS A 82 -3.91 -1.32 1.38
C CYS A 82 -5.36 -1.48 1.81
N TYR A 83 -5.84 -2.71 1.87
CA TYR A 83 -7.15 -3.05 2.38
C TYR A 83 -6.98 -3.92 3.63
N THR A 84 -7.58 -3.47 4.74
CA THR A 84 -7.68 -4.24 5.97
C THR A 84 -9.12 -4.35 6.45
N CYS A 85 -9.48 -5.50 7.03
CA CYS A 85 -10.73 -5.70 7.75
C CYS A 85 -10.59 -5.32 9.23
N GLY A 86 -11.70 -4.98 9.87
CA GLY A 86 -11.73 -4.67 11.31
C GLY A 86 -11.17 -3.29 11.68
N GLU A 87 -11.15 -3.03 12.98
CA GLU A 87 -10.79 -1.73 13.56
C GLU A 87 -9.32 -1.68 14.03
N THR A 88 -8.69 -2.84 14.23
CA THR A 88 -7.37 -2.99 14.87
C THR A 88 -6.21 -2.60 13.96
N VAL A 89 -6.29 -2.90 12.68
CA VAL A 89 -5.22 -2.63 11.71
C VAL A 89 -5.59 -1.40 10.88
N ASP A 90 -4.80 -0.34 10.98
CA ASP A 90 -5.01 0.88 10.19
C ASP A 90 -4.22 0.81 8.86
N PRO A 91 -4.91 0.68 7.70
CA PRO A 91 -4.23 0.59 6.40
C PRO A 91 -3.51 1.88 6.02
N GLN A 92 -3.85 3.02 6.65
CA GLN A 92 -3.19 4.29 6.40
C GLN A 92 -1.71 4.25 6.82
N LEU A 93 -1.36 3.48 7.86
CA LEU A 93 0.02 3.38 8.33
C LEU A 93 0.94 2.69 7.31
N ALA A 94 0.46 1.61 6.68
CA ALA A 94 1.20 0.93 5.62
C ALA A 94 1.39 1.85 4.40
N ILE A 95 0.36 2.61 4.04
CA ILE A 95 0.42 3.59 2.94
C ILE A 95 1.40 4.73 3.26
N ASP A 96 1.31 5.33 4.45
CA ASP A 96 2.20 6.42 4.88
C ASP A 96 3.66 5.96 4.92
N TYR A 97 3.91 4.72 5.35
CA TYR A 97 5.22 4.08 5.28
C TYR A 97 5.70 3.99 3.82
N MET A 98 4.90 3.40 2.92
CA MET A 98 5.29 3.23 1.52
C MET A 98 5.55 4.58 0.82
N VAL A 99 4.74 5.60 1.09
CA VAL A 99 4.96 6.95 0.57
C VAL A 99 6.28 7.53 1.09
N SER A 100 6.66 7.27 2.34
CA SER A 100 7.91 7.77 2.91
C SER A 100 9.16 7.18 2.27
N VAL A 101 9.11 5.92 1.83
CA VAL A 101 10.24 5.23 1.19
C VAL A 101 10.29 5.46 -0.32
N LEU A 102 9.14 5.57 -0.98
CA LEU A 102 9.05 5.89 -2.41
C LEU A 102 9.36 7.37 -2.69
N LYS A 103 9.11 8.28 -1.74
CA LYS A 103 9.39 9.73 -1.87
C LYS A 103 8.86 10.35 -3.18
N PRO A 104 7.57 10.14 -3.52
CA PRO A 104 6.99 10.74 -4.71
C PRO A 104 6.96 12.27 -4.62
N GLU A 105 7.00 12.93 -5.78
CA GLU A 105 6.74 14.37 -5.90
C GLU A 105 5.26 14.71 -5.63
N THR A 106 4.34 13.85 -6.08
CA THR A 106 2.89 14.06 -5.92
C THR A 106 2.17 12.77 -5.51
N VAL A 107 1.14 12.92 -4.66
CA VAL A 107 0.32 11.82 -4.16
C VAL A 107 -1.17 12.14 -4.28
N HIS A 108 -1.95 11.21 -4.81
CA HIS A 108 -3.41 11.25 -4.83
C HIS A 108 -3.96 10.03 -4.12
N ALA A 109 -4.87 10.23 -3.16
CA ALA A 109 -5.37 9.12 -2.35
C ALA A 109 -6.88 9.20 -2.14
N LYS A 110 -7.50 8.02 -2.04
CA LYS A 110 -8.89 7.84 -1.64
C LYS A 110 -8.97 6.69 -0.64
N LYS A 111 -9.82 6.86 0.36
CA LYS A 111 -10.12 5.84 1.36
C LYS A 111 -11.56 5.42 1.19
N LEU A 112 -11.79 4.12 1.04
CA LEU A 112 -13.11 3.53 0.94
C LEU A 112 -13.45 2.83 2.26
N VAL A 113 -14.60 3.15 2.84
CA VAL A 113 -15.18 2.37 3.93
C VAL A 113 -16.01 1.25 3.33
N ARG A 114 -15.71 0.01 3.74
CA ARG A 114 -16.24 -1.22 3.15
C ARG A 114 -17.15 -1.93 4.16
N GLY A 115 -18.18 -2.60 3.65
CA GLY A 115 -19.01 -3.54 4.42
C GLY A 115 -19.94 -2.93 5.47
N MET A 116 -20.30 -1.65 5.34
CA MET A 116 -21.27 -0.96 6.20
C MET A 116 -22.53 -0.49 5.46
N GLY A 117 -22.75 -0.94 4.22
CA GLY A 117 -23.81 -0.47 3.33
C GLY A 117 -23.25 0.09 2.02
N GLU A 118 -23.78 1.22 1.56
CA GLU A 118 -23.21 1.94 0.42
C GLU A 118 -21.74 2.31 0.66
N LEU A 119 -20.92 2.26 -0.40
CA LEU A 119 -19.51 2.61 -0.30
C LEU A 119 -19.36 4.09 0.02
N VAL A 120 -18.71 4.38 1.14
CA VAL A 120 -18.35 5.75 1.53
C VAL A 120 -16.91 6.00 1.07
N VAL A 121 -16.71 7.13 0.39
CA VAL A 121 -15.39 7.57 -0.09
C VAL A 121 -14.93 8.81 0.67
N GLU A 122 -13.77 8.70 1.30
CA GLU A 122 -13.11 9.74 2.06
C GLU A 122 -11.81 10.16 1.39
N THR A 123 -11.36 11.39 1.67
CA THR A 123 -10.01 11.84 1.28
C THR A 123 -9.09 11.71 2.49
N PRO A 124 -8.14 10.77 2.49
CA PRO A 124 -7.21 10.60 3.62
C PRO A 124 -6.15 11.70 3.64
N VAL A 125 -5.57 11.93 4.82
CA VAL A 125 -4.37 12.75 4.98
C VAL A 125 -3.17 11.82 4.86
N ILE A 126 -2.38 11.98 3.80
CA ILE A 126 -1.13 11.25 3.64
C ILE A 126 -0.04 11.95 4.45
N LYS A 127 0.60 11.20 5.34
CA LYS A 127 1.75 11.69 6.09
C LYS A 127 3.01 11.05 5.52
N GLN A 128 4.03 11.85 5.24
CA GLN A 128 5.36 11.30 5.10
C GLN A 128 5.79 10.85 6.50
N ALA A 129 5.86 9.53 6.73
CA ALA A 129 6.37 9.00 7.99
C ALA A 129 7.78 9.59 8.24
N GLN A 130 7.98 10.21 9.40
CA GLN A 130 9.32 10.55 9.85
C GLN A 130 10.00 9.24 10.20
N LEU A 131 10.88 8.75 9.32
CA LEU A 131 11.76 7.63 9.63
C LEU A 131 12.51 8.00 10.91
N ILE A 132 12.19 7.32 12.02
CA ILE A 132 12.96 7.44 13.26
C ILE A 132 14.32 6.83 12.93
N LYS A 133 15.33 7.69 12.81
CA LYS A 133 16.74 7.29 12.65
C LYS A 133 17.25 6.52 13.86
#